data_AF-A0A2E7JNN3-F1
#
_entry.id   AF-A0A2E7JNN3-F1
#
_cell.length_a   1.000
_cell.length_b   1.000
_cell.length_c   1.000
_cell.angle_alpha   90.00
_cell.angle_beta   90.00
_cell.angle_gamma   90.00
#
_symmetry.space_group_name_H-M   'P 1'
#
loop_
_entity.id
_entity.type
_entity.pdbx_description
1 polymer ?
#
loop_
_entity_poly.entity_id
_entity_poly.type
_entity_poly.pdbx_seq_one_letter_code
_entity_poly.pdbx_strand_id
1 'polypeptide(L)'
;MIIVSFFATLKSEVDAVEFETWVREEWSPKLNGKDGPKGMTGQIAKGDRGPAKGHYLGAVYFDSASTRDWYFPVEGEGLSAAGRQEIEACGFAEAFDKFWEFADAEWRGDGLVIS
;
A
#
# COMPACT_ATOMS: atom_id res chain seq x y z
N MET A 1 -13.13 -4.23 -9.54
CA MET A 1 -12.05 -4.11 -8.55
C MET A 1 -10.73 -4.08 -9.30
N ILE A 2 -10.00 -2.97 -9.19
CA ILE A 2 -8.69 -2.80 -9.84
C ILE A 2 -7.64 -2.94 -8.76
N ILE A 3 -6.58 -3.69 -9.05
CA ILE A 3 -5.51 -3.99 -8.10
C ILE A 3 -4.21 -3.30 -8.51
N VAL A 4 -3.50 -2.76 -7.52
CA VAL A 4 -2.06 -2.53 -7.59
C VAL A 4 -1.41 -3.41 -6.53
N SER A 5 -0.29 -4.03 -6.89
CA SER A 5 0.46 -4.88 -5.97
C SER A 5 1.94 -4.57 -5.97
N PHE A 6 2.58 -4.84 -4.84
CA PHE A 6 4.02 -4.77 -4.69
C PHE A 6 4.49 -5.93 -3.82
N PHE A 7 5.68 -6.43 -4.11
CA PHE A 7 6.38 -7.33 -3.21
C PHE A 7 7.26 -6.52 -2.28
N ALA A 8 7.34 -6.92 -1.03
CA ALA A 8 8.14 -6.27 -0.02
C ALA A 8 9.02 -7.28 0.72
N THR A 9 10.20 -6.83 1.09
CA THR A 9 11.15 -7.55 1.92
C THR A 9 11.52 -6.66 3.09
N LEU A 10 11.44 -7.20 4.31
CA LEU A 10 11.83 -6.44 5.50
C LEU A 10 13.32 -6.12 5.45
N LYS A 11 13.67 -4.92 5.92
CA LYS A 11 15.07 -4.56 6.13
C LYS A 11 15.68 -5.45 7.21
N SER A 12 17.00 -5.61 7.15
CA SER A 12 17.74 -6.59 7.97
C SER A 12 17.58 -6.40 9.49
N GLU A 13 17.36 -5.17 9.91
CA GLU A 13 17.24 -4.72 11.29
C GLU A 13 15.81 -4.76 11.84
N VAL A 14 14.83 -5.03 10.98
CA VAL A 14 13.41 -4.99 11.32
C VAL A 14 12.95 -6.34 11.85
N ASP A 15 12.34 -6.33 13.03
CA ASP A 15 11.68 -7.51 13.58
C ASP A 15 10.33 -7.75 12.88
N ALA A 16 10.11 -9.00 12.43
CA ALA A 16 8.90 -9.35 11.71
C ALA A 16 7.64 -9.27 12.58
N VAL A 17 7.74 -9.53 13.88
CA VAL A 17 6.59 -9.46 14.80
C VAL A 17 6.20 -8.01 15.05
N GLU A 18 7.18 -7.11 15.18
CA GLU A 18 6.96 -5.67 15.24
C GLU A 18 6.24 -5.17 13.98
N PHE A 19 6.77 -5.50 12.80
CA PHE A 19 6.15 -5.14 11.53
C PHE A 19 4.71 -5.67 11.40
N GLU A 20 4.50 -6.96 11.67
CA GLU A 20 3.17 -7.59 11.56
C GLU A 20 2.16 -7.02 12.57
N THR A 21 2.64 -6.61 13.74
CA THR A 21 1.83 -5.91 14.76
C THR A 21 1.44 -4.53 14.26
N TRP A 22 2.40 -3.77 13.75
CA TRP A 22 2.15 -2.47 13.14
C TRP A 22 1.17 -2.55 11.95
N VAL A 23 1.32 -3.54 11.07
CA VAL A 23 0.40 -3.75 9.94
C VAL A 23 -1.04 -3.96 10.43
N ARG A 24 -1.22 -4.74 11.49
CA ARG A 24 -2.54 -5.06 12.05
C ARG A 24 -3.17 -3.88 12.79
N GLU A 25 -2.36 -3.11 13.51
CA GLU A 25 -2.85 -2.10 14.46
C GLU A 25 -2.89 -0.69 13.89
N GLU A 26 -2.05 -0.38 12.90
CA GLU A 26 -1.98 0.95 12.28
C GLU A 26 -2.32 0.91 10.79
N TRP A 27 -1.59 0.14 9.97
CA TRP A 27 -1.79 0.14 8.51
C TRP A 27 -3.19 -0.27 8.09
N SER A 28 -3.62 -1.46 8.52
CA SER A 28 -4.89 -2.05 8.07
C SER A 28 -6.09 -1.23 8.52
N PRO A 29 -6.17 -0.75 9.78
CA PRO A 29 -7.26 0.13 10.20
C PRO A 29 -7.29 1.47 9.48
N LYS A 30 -6.12 2.08 9.17
CA LYS A 30 -6.07 3.35 8.43
C LYS A 30 -6.48 3.20 6.97
N LEU A 31 -6.06 2.12 6.31
CA LEU A 31 -6.40 1.88 4.91
C LEU A 31 -7.85 1.41 4.73
N ASN A 32 -8.35 0.55 5.61
CA ASN A 32 -9.65 -0.12 5.45
C ASN A 32 -10.76 0.44 6.35
N GLY A 33 -10.44 1.40 7.21
CA GLY A 33 -11.39 2.02 8.11
C GLY A 33 -12.36 2.96 7.39
N LYS A 34 -13.45 3.32 8.08
CA LYS A 34 -14.45 4.28 7.56
C LYS A 34 -13.87 5.66 7.22
N ASP A 35 -12.77 6.02 7.89
CA ASP A 35 -12.06 7.29 7.74
C ASP A 35 -10.81 7.13 6.84
N GLY A 36 -10.66 5.96 6.18
CA GLY A 36 -9.58 5.67 5.25
C GLY A 36 -9.78 6.33 3.88
N PRO A 37 -8.83 6.15 2.95
CA PRO A 37 -8.87 6.81 1.67
C PRO A 37 -10.09 6.41 0.84
N LYS A 38 -10.74 7.40 0.24
CA LYS A 38 -11.92 7.21 -0.61
C LYS A 38 -11.75 6.07 -1.63
N GLY A 39 -12.60 5.06 -1.53
CA GLY A 39 -12.70 3.99 -2.54
C GLY A 39 -11.44 3.12 -2.66
N MET A 40 -10.54 3.20 -1.68
CA MET A 40 -9.35 2.34 -1.56
C MET A 40 -9.49 1.39 -0.38
N THR A 41 -9.01 0.17 -0.57
CA THR A 41 -8.82 -0.83 0.49
C THR A 41 -7.55 -1.61 0.20
N GLY A 42 -7.06 -2.41 1.14
CA GLY A 42 -5.89 -3.23 0.87
C GLY A 42 -5.46 -4.12 2.02
N GLN A 43 -4.40 -4.88 1.76
CA GLN A 43 -3.84 -5.84 2.69
C GLN A 43 -2.34 -6.01 2.43
N ILE A 44 -1.61 -6.33 3.50
CA ILE A 44 -0.25 -6.84 3.43
C ILE A 44 -0.29 -8.29 3.92
N ALA A 45 0.10 -9.24 3.07
CA ALA A 45 0.09 -10.67 3.37
C ALA A 45 1.50 -11.25 3.33
N LYS A 46 1.83 -12.13 4.29
CA LYS A 46 3.12 -12.81 4.35
C LYS A 46 3.13 -14.08 3.51
N GLY A 47 4.18 -14.27 2.72
CA GLY A 47 4.51 -15.55 2.13
C GLY A 47 5.24 -16.42 3.15
N ASP A 48 4.58 -17.44 3.68
CA ASP A 48 5.22 -18.38 4.61
C ASP A 48 5.87 -19.60 3.93
N ARG A 49 5.60 -19.80 2.63
CA ARG A 49 5.97 -21.02 1.89
C ARG A 49 6.38 -20.73 0.45
N GLY A 50 7.10 -21.69 -0.14
CA GLY A 50 7.49 -21.65 -1.54
C GLY A 50 8.44 -20.49 -1.88
N PRO A 51 8.48 -20.05 -3.15
CA PRO A 51 9.34 -18.95 -3.60
C PRO A 51 9.06 -17.60 -2.91
N ALA A 52 7.87 -17.43 -2.31
CA ALA A 52 7.50 -16.22 -1.58
C ALA A 52 7.88 -16.27 -0.10
N LYS A 53 8.52 -17.35 0.39
CA LYS A 53 8.85 -17.50 1.81
C LYS A 53 9.73 -16.34 2.30
N GLY A 54 9.25 -15.62 3.30
CA GLY A 54 9.95 -14.49 3.91
C GLY A 54 9.69 -13.13 3.24
N HIS A 55 8.89 -13.10 2.17
CA HIS A 55 8.45 -11.87 1.52
C HIS A 55 7.01 -11.53 1.92
N TYR A 56 6.64 -10.28 1.72
CA TYR A 56 5.29 -9.77 1.90
C TYR A 56 4.73 -9.33 0.55
N LEU A 57 3.42 -9.47 0.37
CA LEU A 57 2.67 -8.97 -0.77
C LEU A 57 1.73 -7.87 -0.28
N GLY A 58 1.97 -6.65 -0.72
CA GLY A 58 1.01 -5.56 -0.61
C GLY A 58 0.04 -5.60 -1.78
N ALA A 59 -1.26 -5.51 -1.49
CA ALA A 59 -2.31 -5.37 -2.49
C ALA A 59 -3.23 -4.21 -2.09
N VAL A 60 -3.41 -3.27 -3.01
CA VAL A 60 -4.33 -2.14 -2.88
C VAL A 60 -5.40 -2.28 -3.96
N TYR A 61 -6.64 -2.10 -3.56
CA TYR A 61 -7.82 -2.26 -4.41
C TYR A 61 -8.57 -0.94 -4.52
N PHE A 62 -8.92 -0.58 -5.75
CA PHE A 62 -9.86 0.50 -6.04
C PHE A 62 -11.25 -0.08 -6.33
N ASP A 63 -12.28 0.59 -5.80
CA ASP A 63 -13.67 0.22 -6.03
C ASP A 63 -14.09 0.29 -7.51
N SER A 64 -13.46 1.18 -8.28
CA SER A 64 -13.78 1.49 -9.67
C SER A 64 -12.58 2.04 -10.45
N ALA A 65 -12.66 1.96 -11.77
CA ALA A 65 -11.70 2.61 -12.68
C ALA A 65 -11.65 4.11 -12.48
N SER A 66 -12.82 4.74 -12.30
CA SER A 66 -12.93 6.17 -12.07
C SER A 66 -12.20 6.63 -10.80
N THR A 67 -12.25 5.86 -9.71
CA THR A 67 -11.49 6.17 -8.48
C THR A 67 -9.99 6.02 -8.70
N ARG A 68 -9.54 4.93 -9.34
CA ARG A 68 -8.13 4.75 -9.72
C ARG A 68 -7.64 5.93 -10.56
N ASP A 69 -8.36 6.25 -11.65
CA ASP A 69 -7.99 7.33 -12.58
C ASP A 69 -8.05 8.71 -11.92
N TRP A 70 -8.86 8.87 -10.88
CA TRP A 70 -8.87 10.10 -10.09
C TRP A 70 -7.61 10.25 -9.22
N TYR A 71 -7.15 9.15 -8.60
CA TYR A 71 -5.88 9.15 -7.87
C TYR A 71 -4.68 9.23 -8.82
N PHE A 72 -4.76 8.57 -9.98
CA PHE A 72 -3.67 8.40 -10.92
C PHE A 72 -4.16 8.65 -12.37
N PRO A 73 -4.32 9.92 -12.74
CA PRO A 73 -4.93 10.30 -14.02
C PRO A 73 -4.02 10.08 -15.23
N VAL A 74 -2.71 9.98 -15.00
CA VAL A 74 -1.70 9.83 -16.05
C VAL A 74 -0.82 8.64 -15.71
N GLU A 75 -0.67 7.72 -16.67
CA GLU A 75 0.17 6.54 -16.52
C GLU A 75 1.64 6.92 -16.39
N GLY A 76 2.35 6.31 -15.43
CA GLY A 76 3.77 6.58 -15.18
C GLY A 76 4.03 7.84 -14.36
N GLU A 77 2.98 8.59 -13.99
CA GLU A 77 3.08 9.69 -13.05
C GLU A 77 2.55 9.28 -11.66
N GLY A 78 2.97 10.02 -10.64
CA GLY A 78 2.52 9.80 -9.27
C GLY A 78 1.06 10.22 -9.03
N LEU A 79 0.69 10.29 -7.75
CA LEU A 79 -0.63 10.74 -7.32
C LEU A 79 -0.99 12.12 -7.89
N SER A 80 -2.26 12.27 -8.30
CA SER A 80 -2.86 13.58 -8.57
C SER A 80 -2.83 14.46 -7.32
N ALA A 81 -2.89 15.78 -7.50
CA ALA A 81 -2.91 16.71 -6.36
C ALA A 81 -4.10 16.46 -5.42
N ALA A 82 -5.27 16.13 -5.98
CA ALA A 82 -6.47 15.81 -5.20
C ALA A 82 -6.33 14.46 -4.49
N GLY A 83 -5.75 13.45 -5.16
CA GLY A 83 -5.42 12.17 -4.56
C GLY A 83 -4.45 12.31 -3.38
N ARG A 84 -3.38 13.09 -3.56
CA ARG A 84 -2.42 13.40 -2.48
C ARG A 84 -3.11 14.05 -1.28
N GLN A 85 -3.93 15.08 -1.52
CA GLN A 85 -4.68 15.75 -0.45
C GLN A 85 -5.58 14.78 0.32
N GLU A 86 -6.24 13.84 -0.37
CA GLU A 86 -7.08 12.81 0.25
C GLU A 86 -6.26 11.86 1.13
N ILE A 87 -5.12 11.36 0.62
CA ILE A 87 -4.22 10.46 1.38
C ILE A 87 -3.65 11.17 2.63
N GLU A 88 -3.32 12.46 2.52
CA GLU A 88 -2.87 13.29 3.65
C GLU A 88 -4.00 13.55 4.65
N ALA A 89 -5.19 13.92 4.18
CA ALA A 89 -6.33 14.26 5.04
C ALA A 89 -6.86 13.07 5.86
N CYS A 90 -6.82 11.86 5.31
CA CYS A 90 -7.18 10.64 6.05
C CYS A 90 -6.05 10.11 6.95
N GLY A 91 -4.86 10.72 6.91
CA GLY A 91 -3.70 10.30 7.70
C GLY A 91 -3.14 8.94 7.29
N PHE A 92 -3.44 8.49 6.06
CA PHE A 92 -2.82 7.28 5.49
C PHE A 92 -1.41 7.56 4.95
N ALA A 93 -1.11 8.81 4.56
CA ALA A 93 0.22 9.23 4.12
C ALA A 93 1.32 8.80 5.11
N GLU A 94 1.12 9.07 6.40
CA GLU A 94 2.09 8.73 7.46
C GLU A 94 2.31 7.21 7.59
N ALA A 95 1.25 6.41 7.47
CA ALA A 95 1.37 4.96 7.49
C ALA A 95 2.05 4.43 6.23
N PHE A 96 1.78 5.06 5.08
CA PHE A 96 2.45 4.78 3.82
C PHE A 96 3.95 5.07 3.89
N ASP A 97 4.34 6.20 4.47
CA ASP A 97 5.75 6.56 4.63
C ASP A 97 6.46 5.64 5.62
N LYS A 98 5.83 5.33 6.76
CA LYS A 98 6.36 4.41 7.77
C LYS A 98 6.58 2.99 7.24
N PHE A 99 5.81 2.54 6.25
CA PHE A 99 6.08 1.25 5.60
C PHE A 99 7.50 1.18 5.02
N TRP A 100 7.98 2.26 4.42
CA TRP A 100 9.32 2.33 3.82
C TRP A 100 10.44 2.39 4.85
N GLU A 101 10.12 2.64 6.12
CA GLU A 101 11.06 2.44 7.22
C GLU A 101 11.28 0.95 7.48
N PHE A 102 10.23 0.13 7.38
CA PHE A 102 10.26 -1.31 7.64
C PHE A 102 10.76 -2.17 6.48
N ALA A 103 10.42 -1.81 5.24
CA ALA A 103 10.60 -2.71 4.10
C ALA A 103 11.10 -2.00 2.85
N ASP A 104 11.90 -2.72 2.07
CA ASP A 104 12.14 -2.41 0.67
C ASP A 104 11.05 -3.08 -0.17
N ALA A 105 10.46 -2.34 -1.12
CA ALA A 105 9.42 -2.89 -1.99
C ALA A 105 9.68 -2.66 -3.47
N GLU A 106 9.23 -3.65 -4.26
CA GLU A 106 9.26 -3.68 -5.71
C GLU A 106 7.83 -3.74 -6.21
N TRP A 107 7.41 -2.70 -6.94
CA TRP A 107 6.10 -2.68 -7.59
C TRP A 107 6.02 -3.79 -8.64
N ARG A 108 4.98 -4.62 -8.55
CA ARG A 108 4.74 -5.72 -9.48
C ARG A 108 3.35 -5.59 -10.06
N GLY A 109 3.32 -5.16 -11.32
CA GLY A 109 2.11 -4.85 -12.06
C GLY A 109 2.24 -3.48 -12.71
N ASP A 110 2.27 -3.47 -14.02
CA ASP A 110 2.54 -2.33 -14.91
C ASP A 110 1.46 -1.23 -14.86
N GLY A 111 0.52 -1.32 -13.91
CA GLY A 111 -0.69 -0.49 -13.92
C GLY A 111 -0.52 0.90 -13.31
N LEU A 112 0.39 1.08 -12.34
CA LEU A 112 0.59 2.35 -11.62
C LEU A 112 2.03 2.42 -11.08
N VAL A 113 2.95 2.95 -11.90
CA VAL A 113 4.26 3.39 -11.40
C VAL A 113 4.03 4.68 -10.62
N ILE A 114 3.94 4.58 -9.29
CA ILE A 114 3.99 5.74 -8.41
C ILE A 114 5.47 6.13 -8.28
N SER A 115 5.93 6.99 -9.20
CA SER A 115 7.27 7.61 -9.12
C SER A 115 7.30 8.72 -8.08
#